data_AF-A0A9N8N6H2-F1
#
_entry.id   AF-A0A9N8N6H2-F1
#
_cell.length_a   1.000
_cell.length_b   1.000
_cell.length_c   1.000
_cell.angle_alpha   90.00
_cell.angle_beta   90.00
_cell.angle_gamma   90.00
#
_symmetry.space_group_name_H-M   'P 1'
#
loop_
_entity.id
_entity.type
_entity.pdbx_description
1 polymer ?
#
loop_
_entity_poly.entity_id
_entity_poly.type
_entity_poly.pdbx_seq_one_letter_code
_entity_poly.pdbx_strand_id
1 'polypeptide(L)'
;MLIGNDFTALGRHGGFNAELGGLVGLLVGDAVGVGYEFGPPERLPSRDQIEMVTPAEFRRSHAGVPAGTWSDDGAQALCLLASLLECGKLSLSDFTGRLVRWLNHGYMAVDGDVFDVGIQTGEALRNICDGVPTRSTVASSWDL
;
A
#
# COMPACT_ATOMS: atom_id res chain seq x y z
N MET A 1 -19.73 9.35 -31.16
CA MET A 1 -20.22 8.43 -30.12
C MET A 1 -19.16 8.40 -29.03
N LEU A 2 -19.41 9.05 -27.90
CA LEU A 2 -18.45 9.17 -26.79
C LEU A 2 -18.29 7.80 -26.13
N ILE A 3 -17.11 7.21 -26.27
CA ILE A 3 -16.73 6.01 -25.53
C ILE A 3 -16.40 6.49 -24.12
N GLY A 4 -17.19 6.09 -23.13
CA GLY A 4 -17.03 6.53 -21.74
C GLY A 4 -15.71 6.02 -21.15
N ASN A 5 -15.05 6.85 -20.35
CA ASN A 5 -13.80 6.53 -19.65
C ASN A 5 -14.08 5.88 -18.27
N ASP A 6 -15.14 5.06 -18.18
CA ASP A 6 -15.55 4.42 -16.93
C ASP A 6 -15.14 2.93 -16.88
N PHE A 7 -15.15 2.36 -15.67
CA PHE A 7 -14.74 0.96 -15.43
C PHE A 7 -15.55 -0.07 -16.24
N THR A 8 -16.76 0.29 -16.68
CA THR A 8 -17.62 -0.58 -17.51
C THR A 8 -17.11 -0.73 -18.94
N ALA A 9 -16.30 0.21 -19.43
CA ALA A 9 -15.71 0.17 -20.76
C ALA A 9 -14.49 -0.78 -20.88
N LEU A 10 -13.82 -1.07 -19.76
CA LEU A 10 -12.63 -1.94 -19.72
C LEU A 10 -12.95 -3.41 -20.08
N GLY A 11 -14.18 -3.88 -19.81
CA GLY A 11 -14.60 -5.26 -20.12
C GLY A 11 -14.92 -5.54 -21.59
N ARG A 12 -14.89 -4.54 -22.48
CA ARG A 12 -15.33 -4.67 -23.88
C ARG A 12 -14.20 -4.84 -24.89
N HIS A 13 -12.94 -4.71 -24.46
CA HIS A 13 -11.77 -4.99 -25.28
C HIS A 13 -11.15 -6.32 -24.81
N GLY A 14 -10.83 -7.21 -25.76
CA GLY A 14 -10.26 -8.52 -25.43
C GLY A 14 -9.04 -8.40 -24.51
N GLY A 15 -9.09 -9.14 -23.38
CA GLY A 15 -7.95 -9.35 -22.49
C GLY A 15 -7.83 -8.43 -21.26
N PHE A 16 -8.92 -7.89 -20.71
CA PHE A 16 -8.84 -7.25 -19.38
C PHE A 16 -8.60 -8.31 -18.30
N ASN A 17 -7.44 -8.26 -17.65
CA ASN A 17 -7.11 -9.08 -16.49
C ASN A 17 -7.43 -8.28 -15.22
N ALA A 18 -8.57 -8.57 -14.61
CA ALA A 18 -9.08 -7.83 -13.46
C ALA A 18 -8.17 -7.98 -12.24
N GLU A 19 -7.53 -9.13 -12.08
CA GLU A 19 -6.59 -9.41 -11.00
C GLU A 19 -5.35 -8.52 -11.10
N LEU A 20 -4.76 -8.43 -12.30
CA LEU A 20 -3.63 -7.55 -12.59
C LEU A 20 -4.04 -6.08 -12.47
N GLY A 21 -5.22 -5.72 -12.99
CA GLY A 21 -5.76 -4.37 -12.87
C GLY A 21 -5.96 -3.95 -11.42
N GLY A 22 -6.44 -4.85 -10.56
CA GLY A 22 -6.61 -4.61 -9.13
C GLY A 22 -5.28 -4.37 -8.42
N LEU A 23 -4.28 -5.22 -8.66
CA LEU A 23 -2.95 -5.07 -8.05
C LEU A 23 -2.25 -3.79 -8.53
N VAL A 24 -2.22 -3.54 -9.84
CA VAL A 24 -1.59 -2.34 -10.40
C VAL A 24 -2.33 -1.08 -9.95
N GLY A 25 -3.66 -1.12 -9.92
CA GLY A 25 -4.48 -0.01 -9.42
C GLY A 25 -4.20 0.31 -7.95
N LEU A 26 -3.98 -0.70 -7.10
CA LEU A 26 -3.56 -0.51 -5.71
C LEU A 26 -2.20 0.20 -5.64
N LEU A 27 -1.19 -0.30 -6.36
CA LEU A 27 0.16 0.31 -6.35
C LEU A 27 0.17 1.73 -6.88
N VAL A 28 -0.61 2.02 -7.93
CA VAL A 28 -0.74 3.37 -8.49
C VAL A 28 -1.48 4.28 -7.52
N GLY A 29 -2.58 3.81 -6.92
CA GLY A 29 -3.37 4.59 -5.98
C GLY A 29 -2.57 4.99 -4.74
N ASP A 30 -1.81 4.05 -4.18
CA ASP A 30 -0.87 4.28 -3.10
C ASP A 30 0.19 5.31 -3.51
N ALA A 31 0.96 5.07 -4.58
CA ALA A 31 2.04 5.97 -4.99
C ALA A 31 1.57 7.40 -5.30
N VAL A 32 0.34 7.57 -5.82
CA VAL A 32 -0.28 8.89 -5.97
C VAL A 32 -0.63 9.46 -4.59
N GLY A 33 -1.26 8.68 -3.72
CA GLY A 33 -1.72 9.07 -2.39
C GLY A 33 -0.61 9.58 -1.45
N VAL A 34 0.58 8.96 -1.49
CA VAL A 34 1.78 9.33 -0.70
C VAL A 34 2.09 10.82 -0.73
N GLY A 35 1.88 11.47 -1.88
CA GLY A 35 2.11 12.90 -2.02
C GLY A 35 1.20 13.77 -1.15
N TYR A 36 -0.01 13.29 -0.86
CA TYR A 36 -1.16 14.07 -0.38
C TYR A 36 -1.64 13.72 1.05
N GLU A 37 -0.95 12.83 1.76
CA GLU A 37 -1.29 12.38 3.12
C GLU A 37 -1.20 13.48 4.19
N PHE A 38 -1.71 13.21 5.40
CA PHE A 38 -1.52 14.04 6.61
C PHE A 38 -1.94 15.51 6.48
N GLY A 39 -2.79 15.82 5.50
CA GLY A 39 -3.39 17.12 5.28
C GLY A 39 -4.91 17.09 5.46
N PRO A 40 -5.53 18.20 5.87
CA PRO A 40 -6.98 18.31 5.86
C PRO A 40 -7.48 18.29 4.39
N PRO A 41 -8.69 17.76 4.10
CA PRO A 41 -9.21 17.65 2.74
C PRO A 41 -9.22 18.97 1.97
N GLU A 42 -9.39 20.11 2.66
CA GLU A 42 -9.42 21.45 2.08
C GLU A 42 -8.06 21.90 1.52
N ARG A 43 -6.96 21.24 1.91
CA ARG A 43 -5.63 21.49 1.38
C ARG A 43 -5.38 20.74 0.07
N LEU A 44 -6.15 19.70 -0.23
CA LEU A 44 -6.00 18.97 -1.48
C LEU A 44 -6.21 19.93 -2.67
N PRO A 45 -5.38 19.84 -3.72
CA PRO A 45 -5.64 20.60 -4.93
C PRO A 45 -6.91 20.08 -5.62
N SER A 46 -7.34 20.77 -6.68
CA SER A 46 -8.51 20.30 -7.42
C SER A 46 -8.26 18.91 -8.01
N ARG A 47 -9.32 18.14 -8.23
CA ARG A 47 -9.21 16.73 -8.66
C ARG A 47 -8.38 16.55 -9.95
N ASP A 48 -8.44 17.51 -10.86
CA ASP A 48 -7.67 17.54 -12.11
C ASP A 48 -6.17 17.82 -11.92
N GLN A 49 -5.76 18.22 -10.72
CA GLN A 49 -4.37 18.45 -10.31
C GLN A 49 -3.82 17.33 -9.40
N ILE A 50 -4.62 16.31 -9.08
CA ILE A 50 -4.15 15.12 -8.35
C ILE A 50 -3.46 14.20 -9.34
N GLU A 51 -2.14 14.09 -9.24
CA GLU A 51 -1.31 13.34 -10.17
C GLU A 51 -0.08 12.75 -9.45
N MET A 52 0.61 11.80 -10.08
CA MET A 52 1.80 11.15 -9.53
C MET A 52 2.89 12.15 -9.08
N VAL A 53 3.05 13.23 -9.86
CA VAL A 53 3.90 14.36 -9.51
C VAL A 53 2.98 15.49 -9.04
N THR A 54 3.09 15.87 -7.78
CA THR A 54 2.24 16.93 -7.21
C THR A 54 2.54 18.29 -7.83
N PRO A 55 1.58 19.24 -7.81
CA PRO A 55 1.83 20.62 -8.22
C PRO A 55 3.02 21.24 -7.47
N ALA A 56 3.75 22.15 -8.13
CA ALA A 56 4.99 22.72 -7.58
C ALA A 56 4.76 23.51 -6.27
N GLU A 57 3.60 24.15 -6.16
CA GLU A 57 3.14 24.89 -5.00
C GLU A 57 2.58 23.98 -3.89
N PHE A 58 2.32 22.71 -4.19
CA PHE A 58 1.79 21.77 -3.22
C PHE A 58 2.91 21.20 -2.35
N ARG A 59 2.80 21.42 -1.04
CA ARG A 59 3.73 20.83 -0.07
C ARG A 59 3.42 19.34 0.08
N ARG A 60 4.29 18.48 -0.44
CA ARG A 60 4.21 17.02 -0.30
C ARG A 60 4.44 16.56 1.14
N SER A 61 3.82 15.44 1.50
CA SER A 61 3.90 14.84 2.83
C SER A 61 5.25 14.16 3.06
N HIS A 62 5.64 13.26 2.17
CA HIS A 62 6.94 12.59 2.17
C HIS A 62 7.91 13.27 1.19
N ALA A 63 8.36 14.49 1.52
CA ALA A 63 9.16 15.32 0.59
C ALA A 63 10.50 14.70 0.15
N GLY A 64 11.06 13.76 0.93
CA GLY A 64 12.28 13.02 0.58
C GLY A 64 12.05 11.77 -0.28
N VAL A 65 10.80 11.39 -0.51
CA VAL A 65 10.42 10.19 -1.27
C VAL A 65 10.15 10.57 -2.74
N PRO A 66 10.77 9.90 -3.72
CA PRO A 66 10.50 10.14 -5.13
C PRO A 66 9.01 10.01 -5.50
N ALA A 67 8.58 10.71 -6.55
CA ALA A 67 7.25 10.50 -7.11
C ALA A 67 7.17 9.10 -7.76
N GLY A 68 6.04 8.40 -7.59
CA GLY A 68 5.89 7.02 -8.07
C GLY A 68 6.29 5.92 -7.08
N THR A 69 6.76 6.30 -5.89
CA THR A 69 7.08 5.35 -4.83
C THR A 69 5.85 5.01 -4.01
N TRP A 70 5.43 3.74 -4.02
CA TRP A 70 4.38 3.20 -3.13
C TRP A 70 4.90 3.05 -1.68
N SER A 71 4.00 3.16 -0.71
CA SER A 71 4.27 3.11 0.72
C SER A 71 4.11 1.70 1.30
N ASP A 72 3.71 1.62 2.58
CA ASP A 72 3.44 0.38 3.28
C ASP A 72 2.24 -0.37 2.68
N ASP A 73 1.21 0.31 2.20
CA ASP A 73 0.05 -0.30 1.53
C ASP A 73 0.49 -1.21 0.36
N GLY A 74 1.30 -0.67 -0.55
CA GLY A 74 1.83 -1.39 -1.71
C GLY A 74 2.80 -2.51 -1.32
N ALA A 75 3.72 -2.23 -0.40
CA ALA A 75 4.70 -3.22 0.04
C ALA A 75 4.04 -4.40 0.79
N GLN A 76 3.06 -4.14 1.65
CA GLN A 76 2.33 -5.18 2.40
C GLN A 76 1.42 -6.00 1.46
N ALA A 77 0.77 -5.36 0.48
CA ALA A 77 0.00 -6.06 -0.55
C ALA A 77 0.88 -7.00 -1.38
N LEU A 78 2.08 -6.56 -1.77
CA LEU A 78 3.07 -7.39 -2.47
C LEU A 78 3.59 -8.54 -1.60
N CYS A 79 3.81 -8.30 -0.30
CA CYS A 79 4.15 -9.36 0.65
C CYS A 79 3.06 -10.44 0.71
N LEU A 80 1.79 -10.04 0.78
CA LEU A 80 0.66 -10.95 0.80
C LEU A 80 0.56 -11.75 -0.50
N LEU A 81 0.60 -11.07 -1.65
CA LEU A 81 0.54 -11.72 -2.96
C LEU A 81 1.67 -12.75 -3.11
N ALA A 82 2.89 -12.37 -2.77
CA ALA A 82 4.03 -13.25 -2.90
C ALA A 82 3.93 -14.45 -1.93
N SER A 83 3.30 -14.30 -0.76
CA SER A 83 3.01 -15.41 0.14
C SER A 83 1.97 -16.37 -0.44
N LEU A 84 0.89 -15.84 -1.00
CA LEU A 84 -0.19 -16.63 -1.60
C LEU A 84 0.31 -17.45 -2.80
N LEU A 85 1.16 -16.85 -3.63
CA LEU A 85 1.76 -17.53 -4.78
C LEU A 85 2.71 -18.66 -4.36
N GLU A 86 3.55 -18.43 -3.35
CA GLU A 86 4.51 -19.43 -2.86
C GLU A 86 3.80 -20.58 -2.12
N CYS A 87 2.86 -20.25 -1.24
CA CYS A 87 2.21 -21.23 -0.37
C CYS A 87 0.99 -21.90 -1.00
N GLY A 88 0.44 -21.35 -2.08
CA GLY A 88 -0.82 -21.79 -2.69
C GLY A 88 -2.06 -21.62 -1.80
N LYS A 89 -1.92 -20.93 -0.67
CA LYS A 89 -2.97 -20.66 0.35
C LYS A 89 -2.52 -19.54 1.28
N LEU A 90 -3.44 -19.00 2.08
CA LEU A 90 -3.09 -18.09 3.17
C LEU A 90 -2.26 -18.85 4.23
N SER A 91 -0.99 -18.47 4.36
CA SER A 91 -0.08 -18.94 5.41
C SER A 91 0.31 -17.75 6.28
N LEU A 92 -0.30 -17.63 7.46
CA LEU A 92 -0.01 -16.51 8.37
C LEU A 92 1.47 -16.47 8.75
N SER A 93 2.11 -17.62 8.94
CA SER A 93 3.53 -17.70 9.28
C SER A 93 4.45 -17.18 8.18
N ASP A 94 4.14 -17.48 6.91
CA ASP A 94 4.95 -16.99 5.78
C ASP A 94 4.68 -15.50 5.52
N PHE A 95 3.41 -15.09 5.56
CA PHE A 95 3.01 -13.71 5.36
C PHE A 95 3.62 -12.79 6.43
N THR A 96 3.50 -13.11 7.72
CA THR A 96 4.09 -12.29 8.78
C THR A 96 5.62 -12.30 8.72
N GLY A 97 6.24 -13.42 8.34
CA GLY A 97 7.68 -13.47 8.08
C GLY A 97 8.12 -12.51 6.98
N ARG A 98 7.32 -12.37 5.90
CA ARG A 98 7.57 -11.38 4.83
C ARG A 98 7.34 -9.95 5.29
N LEU A 99 6.31 -9.68 6.09
CA LEU A 99 6.10 -8.36 6.67
C LEU A 99 7.26 -7.95 7.59
N VAL A 100 7.80 -8.87 8.38
CA VAL A 100 9.00 -8.63 9.20
C VAL A 100 10.22 -8.34 8.31
N ARG A 101 10.39 -9.09 7.21
CA ARG A 101 11.46 -8.81 6.23
C ARG A 101 11.27 -7.48 5.52
N TRP A 102 10.03 -7.08 5.23
CA TRP A 102 9.72 -5.76 4.70
C TRP A 102 10.16 -4.70 5.70
N LEU A 103 9.66 -4.76 6.93
CA LEU A 103 9.94 -3.77 7.98
C LEU A 103 11.45 -3.64 8.29
N ASN A 104 12.18 -4.76 8.37
CA ASN A 104 13.58 -4.76 8.80
C ASN A 104 14.60 -4.62 7.65
N HIS A 105 14.22 -4.99 6.43
CA HIS A 105 15.15 -5.14 5.30
C HIS A 105 14.64 -4.57 3.98
N GLY A 106 13.50 -3.88 3.96
CA GLY A 106 12.97 -3.26 2.75
C GLY A 106 12.43 -4.25 1.72
N TYR A 107 12.14 -5.50 2.10
CA TYR A 107 11.55 -6.45 1.16
C TYR A 107 10.24 -5.92 0.58
N MET A 108 10.15 -5.82 -0.76
CA MET A 108 9.02 -5.24 -1.51
C MET A 108 8.81 -3.71 -1.33
N ALA A 109 9.67 -3.02 -0.59
CA ALA A 109 9.75 -1.58 -0.63
C ALA A 109 10.53 -1.12 -1.87
N VAL A 110 10.18 0.06 -2.41
CA VAL A 110 10.94 0.67 -3.51
C VAL A 110 12.34 1.02 -2.99
N ASP A 111 13.37 0.63 -3.74
CA ASP A 111 14.79 0.77 -3.39
C ASP A 111 15.22 0.19 -2.03
N GLY A 112 14.35 -0.58 -1.37
CA GLY A 112 14.57 -1.10 -0.03
C GLY A 112 14.28 -0.10 1.10
N ASP A 113 13.74 1.07 0.79
CA ASP A 113 13.48 2.12 1.78
C ASP A 113 12.07 2.02 2.37
N VAL A 114 12.00 1.70 3.66
CA VAL A 114 10.74 1.57 4.40
C VAL A 114 10.33 2.92 4.97
N PHE A 115 9.10 3.35 4.68
CA PHE A 115 8.47 4.52 5.27
C PHE A 115 6.97 4.27 5.50
N ASP A 116 6.32 5.24 6.15
CA ASP A 116 4.88 5.26 6.42
C ASP A 116 4.29 4.05 7.19
N VAL A 117 5.11 3.42 8.04
CA VAL A 117 4.63 2.28 8.84
C VAL A 117 3.60 2.74 9.87
N GLY A 118 2.35 2.29 9.72
CA GLY A 118 1.30 2.52 10.70
C GLY A 118 1.68 2.03 12.11
N ILE A 119 1.32 2.79 13.15
CA ILE A 119 1.71 2.51 14.55
C ILE A 119 1.32 1.10 14.98
N GLN A 120 0.06 0.70 14.72
CA GLN A 120 -0.45 -0.62 15.10
C GLN A 120 0.24 -1.75 14.34
N THR A 121 0.52 -1.55 13.05
CA THR A 121 1.27 -2.51 12.24
C THR A 121 2.69 -2.68 12.78
N GLY A 122 3.38 -1.57 13.09
CA GLY A 122 4.70 -1.60 13.68
C GLY A 122 4.73 -2.31 15.03
N GLU A 123 3.73 -2.07 15.90
CA GLU A 123 3.58 -2.78 17.17
C GLU A 123 3.34 -4.28 16.98
N ALA A 124 2.43 -4.66 16.08
CA ALA A 124 2.12 -6.06 15.80
C ALA A 124 3.36 -6.80 15.27
N LEU A 125 4.12 -6.20 14.36
CA LEU A 125 5.33 -6.81 13.80
C LEU A 125 6.46 -6.92 14.82
N ARG A 126 6.63 -5.94 15.71
CA ARG A 126 7.57 -6.05 16.85
C ARG A 126 7.20 -7.21 17.77
N ASN A 127 5.93 -7.33 18.14
CA ASN A 127 5.44 -8.42 18.97
C ASN A 127 5.68 -9.80 18.32
N ILE A 128 5.51 -9.90 16.99
CA ILE A 128 5.82 -11.12 16.24
C ILE A 128 7.32 -11.44 16.31
N CYS A 129 8.20 -10.45 16.12
CA CYS A 129 9.66 -10.62 16.25
C CYS A 129 10.06 -11.10 17.66
N ASP A 130 9.39 -10.59 18.69
CA ASP A 130 9.65 -10.92 20.10
C ASP A 130 9.02 -12.26 20.53
N GLY A 131 8.33 -12.97 19.61
CA GLY A 131 7.71 -14.26 19.89
C GLY A 131 6.44 -14.17 20.74
N VAL A 132 5.80 -13.01 20.83
CA VAL A 132 4.53 -12.83 21.53
C VAL A 132 3.43 -13.58 20.78
N PRO A 133 2.62 -14.43 21.44
CA PRO A 133 1.54 -15.16 20.78
C PRO A 133 0.52 -14.22 20.14
N THR A 134 0.22 -14.42 18.86
CA THR A 134 -0.65 -13.54 18.03
C THR A 134 -2.05 -13.28 18.61
N ARG A 135 -2.52 -14.09 19.56
CA ARG A 135 -3.84 -13.97 20.20
C ARG A 135 -3.97 -12.79 21.18
N SER A 136 -2.87 -12.22 21.68
CA SER A 136 -2.89 -11.10 22.63
C SER A 136 -2.85 -9.71 21.97
N THR A 137 -2.47 -9.64 20.69
CA THR A 137 -2.20 -8.37 19.98
C THR A 137 -3.43 -7.64 19.44
N VAL A 138 -4.54 -8.35 19.23
CA VAL A 138 -5.75 -7.78 18.60
C VAL A 138 -6.75 -7.25 19.64
N ALA A 139 -6.68 -7.72 20.89
CA ALA A 139 -7.71 -7.46 21.89
C ALA A 139 -7.63 -6.07 22.55
N SER A 140 -6.48 -5.39 22.53
CA SER A 140 -6.32 -4.12 23.27
C SER A 140 -6.63 -2.86 22.47
N SER A 141 -6.96 -2.96 21.17
CA SER A 141 -7.13 -1.79 20.29
C SER A 141 -8.55 -1.58 19.75
N TRP A 142 -9.49 -2.46 20.09
CA TRP A 142 -10.90 -2.35 19.68
C TRP A 142 -11.88 -2.18 20.84
N ASP A 143 -11.38 -1.98 22.07
CA ASP A 143 -12.18 -1.66 23.26
C ASP A 143 -12.26 -0.13 23.47
N LEU A 144 -12.86 0.59 22.52
CA LEU A 144 -13.35 1.97 22.67
C LEU A 144 -14.85 2.04 22.36
#